data_AF-A0A6N9CRF3-F1
#
_entry.id   AF-A0A6N9CRF3-F1
#
_cell.length_a   1.000
_cell.length_b   1.000
_cell.length_c   1.000
_cell.angle_alpha   90.00
_cell.angle_beta   90.00
_cell.angle_gamma   90.00
#
_symmetry.space_group_name_H-M   'P 1'
#
loop_
_entity.id
_entity.type
_entity.pdbx_description
1 polymer ?
#
loop_
_entity_poly.entity_id
_entity_poly.type
_entity_poly.pdbx_seq_one_letter_code
_entity_poly.pdbx_strand_id
1 'polypeptide(L)'
;MHLAIEYQKESEEPTTLSAGPEILVLVSDADRESDVQPGSNFTIGRVYPPDGLTIEAYYRELEMADGYYRDNLDYDLFPSEEAGYNSNSYVRGILEATGGSTSVEFGDFVGGAKPVPAEHFRPTDGADQ
;
A
#
# COMPACT_ATOMS: atom_id res chain seq x y z
N MET A 1 -10.98 6.67 7.44
CA MET A 1 -9.53 6.96 7.55
C MET A 1 -8.87 6.24 6.40
N HIS A 2 -8.00 6.94 5.68
CA HIS A 2 -7.21 6.44 4.57
C HIS A 2 -5.78 6.18 5.10
N LEU A 3 -5.15 5.10 4.65
CA LEU A 3 -3.80 4.71 5.05
C LEU A 3 -2.85 4.89 3.87
N ALA A 4 -1.64 5.34 4.17
CA ALA A 4 -0.49 5.38 3.28
C ALA A 4 0.74 4.87 4.04
N ILE A 5 1.71 4.31 3.32
CA ILE A 5 3.03 3.97 3.86
C ILE A 5 3.94 5.17 3.64
N GLU A 6 4.46 5.76 4.70
CA GLU A 6 5.45 6.84 4.62
C GLU A 6 6.86 6.28 4.80
N TYR A 7 7.78 6.69 3.94
CA TYR A 7 9.20 6.47 4.09
C TYR A 7 9.92 7.82 4.15
N GLN A 8 10.79 7.98 5.15
CA GLN A 8 11.61 9.16 5.29
C GLN A 8 13.07 8.76 5.47
N LYS A 9 13.89 9.20 4.54
CA LYS A 9 15.34 9.17 4.69
C LYS A 9 15.81 10.47 5.35
N GLU A 10 16.86 10.39 6.17
CA GLU A 10 17.36 11.57 6.90
C GLU A 10 17.63 12.74 5.95
N SER A 11 17.06 13.91 6.25
CA SER A 11 17.21 15.15 5.48
C SER A 11 16.59 15.15 4.07
N GLU A 12 15.75 14.16 3.73
CA GLU A 12 14.93 14.14 2.52
C GLU A 12 13.45 14.38 2.87
N GLU A 13 12.68 14.91 1.91
CA GLU A 13 11.22 14.98 2.05
C GLU A 13 10.65 13.56 2.13
N PRO A 14 9.61 13.32 2.95
CA PRO A 14 9.00 12.02 3.04
C PRO A 14 8.34 11.65 1.71
N THR A 15 8.44 10.38 1.35
CA THR A 15 7.68 9.79 0.25
C THR A 15 6.57 8.92 0.80
N THR A 16 5.47 8.84 0.08
CA THR A 16 4.30 8.05 0.45
C THR A 16 3.93 7.06 -0.64
N LEU A 17 3.43 5.90 -0.22
CA LEU A 17 2.88 4.88 -1.10
C LEU A 17 1.47 4.51 -0.64
N SER A 18 0.49 4.68 -1.52
CA SER A 18 -0.91 4.37 -1.20
C SER A 18 -1.71 4.07 -2.48
N ALA A 19 -2.99 3.77 -2.30
CA ALA A 19 -3.93 3.69 -3.41
C ALA A 19 -5.26 4.36 -3.04
N GLY A 20 -5.99 4.82 -4.05
CA GLY A 20 -7.26 5.52 -3.88
C GLY A 20 -8.08 5.53 -5.15
N PRO A 21 -9.28 6.14 -5.12
CA PRO A 21 -10.22 6.03 -6.22
C PRO A 21 -9.83 6.92 -7.40
N GLU A 22 -9.77 6.32 -8.59
CA GLU A 22 -9.90 7.02 -9.87
C GLU A 22 -11.00 6.36 -10.69
N ILE A 23 -12.09 7.06 -11.00
CA ILE A 23 -13.19 6.54 -11.84
C ILE A 23 -13.58 5.08 -11.48
N LEU A 24 -13.93 4.85 -10.20
CA LEU A 24 -14.33 3.55 -9.65
C LEU A 24 -13.25 2.46 -9.60
N VAL A 25 -11.99 2.74 -9.98
CA VAL A 25 -10.89 1.81 -9.78
C VAL A 25 -9.95 2.27 -8.67
N LEU A 26 -9.34 1.31 -7.99
CA LEU A 26 -8.32 1.49 -6.97
C LEU A 26 -6.97 1.61 -7.67
N VAL A 27 -6.48 2.84 -7.79
CA VAL A 27 -5.22 3.19 -8.45
C VAL A 27 -4.16 3.47 -7.39
N SER A 28 -2.98 2.87 -7.52
CA SER A 28 -1.84 3.21 -6.68
C SER A 28 -1.01 4.34 -7.28
N ASP A 29 -0.42 5.15 -6.42
CA ASP A 29 0.53 6.17 -6.84
C ASP A 29 1.44 6.54 -5.66
N ALA A 30 2.66 6.94 -5.99
CA ALA A 30 3.56 7.54 -5.02
C ALA A 30 3.22 9.03 -4.87
N ASP A 31 3.26 9.54 -3.63
CA ASP A 31 3.08 10.97 -3.36
C ASP A 31 1.78 11.59 -3.91
N ARG A 32 0.68 10.83 -3.83
CA ARG A 32 -0.66 11.34 -4.17
C ARG A 32 -0.89 12.69 -3.52
N GLU A 33 -1.47 13.65 -4.25
CA GLU A 33 -1.69 15.01 -3.74
C GLU A 33 -2.47 15.03 -2.41
N SER A 34 -3.40 14.09 -2.21
CA SER A 34 -4.15 13.92 -0.95
C SER A 34 -3.29 13.47 0.23
N ASP A 35 -2.16 12.82 -0.03
CA ASP A 35 -1.38 12.06 0.94
C ASP A 35 -0.09 12.78 1.31
N VAL A 36 0.30 13.84 0.59
CA VAL A 36 1.46 14.68 0.91
C VAL A 36 1.08 16.05 1.45
N GLN A 37 -0.22 16.29 1.70
CA GLN A 37 -0.69 17.58 2.20
C GLN A 37 -0.19 17.86 3.63
N PRO A 38 0.60 18.93 3.85
CA PRO A 38 1.17 19.22 5.16
C PRO A 38 0.09 19.45 6.22
N GLY A 39 0.20 18.75 7.36
CA GLY A 39 -0.72 18.87 8.49
C GLY A 39 -2.02 18.06 8.37
N SER A 40 -2.23 17.35 7.26
CA SER A 40 -3.39 16.46 7.06
C SER A 40 -3.12 15.02 7.51
N ASN A 41 -1.85 14.67 7.75
CA ASN A 41 -1.43 13.32 8.11
C ASN A 41 -0.95 13.21 9.56
N PHE A 42 -1.06 12.01 10.10
CA PHE A 42 -0.45 11.63 11.37
C PHE A 42 -0.04 10.15 11.34
N THR A 43 1.07 9.83 11.99
CA THR A 43 1.57 8.46 12.09
C THR A 43 0.74 7.65 13.08
N ILE A 44 0.20 6.52 12.63
CA ILE A 44 -0.58 5.59 13.48
C ILE A 44 0.20 4.33 13.91
N GLY A 45 1.36 4.09 13.32
CA GLY A 45 2.16 2.90 13.60
C GLY A 45 3.46 2.87 12.80
N ARG A 46 4.16 1.74 12.88
CA ARG A 46 5.41 1.50 12.17
C ARG A 46 5.31 0.24 11.34
N VAL A 47 5.91 0.29 10.16
CA VAL A 47 6.19 -0.86 9.32
C VAL A 47 7.59 -1.40 9.66
N TYR A 48 7.71 -2.73 9.68
CA TYR A 48 8.96 -3.43 9.93
C TYR A 48 9.34 -4.26 8.72
N PRO A 49 10.58 -4.16 8.23
CA PRO A 49 11.05 -4.97 7.12
C PRO A 49 11.14 -6.46 7.51
N PRO A 50 11.04 -7.38 6.55
CA PRO A 50 11.39 -8.79 6.74
C PRO A 50 12.82 -8.96 7.29
N ASP A 51 13.06 -10.07 8.00
CA ASP A 51 14.39 -10.41 8.52
C ASP A 51 15.45 -10.39 7.41
N GLY A 52 16.53 -9.64 7.65
CA GLY A 52 17.66 -9.53 6.72
C GLY A 52 17.57 -8.39 5.70
N LEU A 53 16.47 -7.63 5.67
CA LEU A 53 16.37 -6.40 4.88
C LEU A 53 16.57 -5.15 5.72
N THR A 54 17.27 -4.16 5.17
CA THR A 54 17.30 -2.81 5.74
C THR A 54 15.99 -2.09 5.41
N ILE A 55 15.68 -1.00 6.12
CA ILE A 55 14.50 -0.18 5.83
C ILE A 55 14.53 0.33 4.38
N GLU A 56 15.68 0.85 3.93
CA GLU A 56 15.83 1.34 2.55
C GLU A 56 15.66 0.21 1.51
N ALA A 57 16.24 -0.96 1.76
CA ALA A 57 16.07 -2.10 0.85
C ALA A 57 14.61 -2.54 0.79
N TYR A 58 13.94 -2.59 1.94
CA TYR A 58 12.53 -2.96 1.99
C TYR A 58 11.60 -1.92 1.35
N TYR A 59 11.92 -0.62 1.48
CA TYR A 59 11.15 0.41 0.77
C TYR A 59 11.25 0.25 -0.75
N ARG A 60 12.44 -0.11 -1.28
CA ARG A 60 12.57 -0.43 -2.71
C ARG A 60 11.76 -1.66 -3.12
N GLU A 61 11.64 -2.68 -2.26
CA GLU A 61 10.75 -3.83 -2.51
C GLU A 61 9.28 -3.40 -2.57
N LEU A 62 8.86 -2.43 -1.74
CA LEU A 62 7.51 -1.85 -1.81
C LEU A 62 7.31 -1.09 -3.12
N GLU A 63 8.27 -0.25 -3.53
CA GLU A 63 8.20 0.47 -4.82
C GLU A 63 8.14 -0.50 -6.01
N MET A 64 8.91 -1.60 -5.98
CA MET A 64 8.85 -2.62 -7.03
C MET A 64 7.51 -3.36 -7.03
N ALA A 65 7.01 -3.74 -5.87
CA ALA A 65 5.70 -4.41 -5.72
C ALA A 65 4.55 -3.51 -6.22
N ASP A 66 4.62 -2.22 -5.93
CA ASP A 66 3.70 -1.22 -6.46
C ASP A 66 3.80 -1.07 -7.98
N GLY A 67 5.01 -1.07 -8.53
CA GLY A 67 5.20 -1.05 -9.99
C GLY A 67 4.61 -2.27 -10.73
N TYR A 68 4.32 -3.37 -10.02
CA TYR A 68 3.58 -4.51 -10.55
C TYR A 68 2.07 -4.43 -10.33
N TYR A 69 1.61 -3.57 -9.42
CA TYR A 69 0.21 -3.37 -9.13
C TYR A 69 -0.55 -2.92 -10.38
N ARG A 70 -1.69 -3.58 -10.60
CA ARG A 70 -2.58 -3.27 -11.71
C ARG A 70 -3.69 -2.38 -11.19
N ASP A 71 -3.72 -1.14 -11.65
CA ASP A 71 -4.73 -0.11 -11.34
C ASP A 71 -6.11 -0.41 -11.95
N ASN A 72 -6.63 -1.60 -11.67
CA ASN A 72 -7.83 -2.13 -12.30
C ASN A 72 -8.78 -2.84 -11.33
N LEU A 73 -8.45 -2.84 -10.04
CA LEU A 73 -9.34 -3.36 -9.01
C LEU A 73 -10.49 -2.38 -8.77
N ASP A 74 -11.69 -2.90 -8.56
CA ASP A 74 -12.86 -2.10 -8.24
C ASP A 74 -12.68 -1.40 -6.89
N TYR A 75 -12.84 -0.08 -6.88
CA TYR A 75 -12.79 0.71 -5.65
C TYR A 75 -14.14 0.68 -4.95
N ASP A 76 -14.16 0.22 -3.71
CA ASP A 76 -15.33 0.28 -2.84
C ASP A 76 -14.96 0.93 -1.51
N LEU A 77 -15.70 1.98 -1.12
CA LEU A 77 -15.48 2.65 0.16
C LEU A 77 -15.69 1.70 1.36
N PHE A 78 -16.61 0.74 1.23
CA PHE A 78 -16.95 -0.26 2.24
C PHE A 78 -16.88 -1.67 1.65
N PRO A 79 -15.67 -2.18 1.35
CA PRO A 79 -15.52 -3.45 0.66
C PRO A 79 -16.06 -4.60 1.52
N SER A 80 -16.65 -5.58 0.84
CA SER A 80 -17.13 -6.83 1.44
C SER A 80 -16.33 -8.00 0.89
N GLU A 81 -16.57 -9.23 1.38
CA GLU A 81 -15.88 -10.42 0.82
C GLU A 81 -16.05 -10.51 -0.71
N GLU A 82 -17.23 -10.13 -1.22
CA GLU A 82 -17.62 -10.28 -2.63
C GLU A 82 -17.37 -9.03 -3.49
N ALA A 83 -17.06 -7.87 -2.90
CA ALA A 83 -17.02 -6.60 -3.63
C ALA A 83 -15.83 -5.72 -3.24
N GLY A 84 -15.16 -5.21 -4.29
CA GLY A 84 -14.17 -4.13 -4.27
C GLY A 84 -13.01 -4.23 -3.27
N TYR A 85 -12.18 -3.20 -3.32
CA TYR A 85 -11.07 -2.94 -2.40
C TYR A 85 -10.97 -1.44 -2.14
N ASN A 86 -10.28 -1.03 -1.09
CA ASN A 86 -9.95 0.38 -0.88
C ASN A 86 -8.47 0.57 -0.55
N SER A 87 -8.10 1.80 -0.22
CA SER A 87 -6.75 2.17 0.20
C SER A 87 -6.18 1.29 1.31
N ASN A 88 -7.01 0.92 2.28
CA ASN A 88 -6.57 0.16 3.45
C ASN A 88 -6.36 -1.31 3.08
N SER A 89 -7.18 -1.83 2.17
CA SER A 89 -6.97 -3.13 1.53
C SER A 89 -5.64 -3.17 0.77
N TYR A 90 -5.32 -2.11 0.02
CA TYR A 90 -4.06 -2.00 -0.71
C TYR A 90 -2.85 -1.96 0.24
N VAL A 91 -2.84 -1.07 1.23
CA VAL A 91 -1.72 -0.95 2.17
C VAL A 91 -1.47 -2.26 2.91
N ARG A 92 -2.52 -2.96 3.34
CA ARG A 92 -2.34 -4.29 3.94
C ARG A 92 -1.81 -5.29 2.92
N GLY A 93 -2.38 -5.32 1.72
CA GLY A 93 -2.01 -6.26 0.67
C GLY A 93 -0.55 -6.16 0.25
N ILE A 94 -0.05 -4.94 0.02
CA ILE A 94 1.35 -4.74 -0.40
C ILE A 94 2.35 -5.11 0.71
N LEU A 95 2.02 -4.84 1.98
CA LEU A 95 2.84 -5.26 3.11
C LEU A 95 2.90 -6.79 3.23
N GLU A 96 1.74 -7.47 3.14
CA GLU A 96 1.68 -8.94 3.19
C GLU A 96 2.39 -9.57 1.97
N ALA A 97 2.24 -8.99 0.77
CA ALA A 97 2.84 -9.51 -0.46
C ALA A 97 4.38 -9.43 -0.47
N THR A 98 4.94 -8.41 0.20
CA THR A 98 6.38 -8.16 0.33
C THR A 98 6.97 -8.72 1.63
N GLY A 99 6.15 -9.36 2.47
CA GLY A 99 6.59 -10.02 3.71
C GLY A 99 6.86 -9.07 4.88
N GLY A 100 6.49 -7.80 4.77
CA GLY A 100 6.61 -6.86 5.89
C GLY A 100 5.59 -7.13 6.99
N SER A 101 5.81 -6.47 8.12
CA SER A 101 4.86 -6.47 9.23
C SER A 101 4.62 -5.05 9.72
N THR A 102 3.58 -4.84 10.53
CA THR A 102 3.25 -3.52 11.06
C THR A 102 2.74 -3.63 12.50
N SER A 103 2.88 -2.53 13.25
CA SER A 103 2.22 -2.39 14.56
C SER A 103 0.73 -2.00 14.46
N VAL A 104 0.23 -1.75 13.25
CA VAL A 104 -1.16 -1.35 13.00
C VAL A 104 -2.07 -2.57 12.94
N GLU A 105 -3.17 -2.54 13.69
CA GLU A 105 -4.24 -3.54 13.59
C GLU A 105 -5.20 -3.17 12.45
N PHE A 106 -5.05 -3.80 11.29
CA PHE A 106 -5.86 -3.46 10.12
C PHE A 106 -7.35 -3.74 10.31
N GLY A 107 -7.73 -4.63 11.24
CA GLY A 107 -9.13 -4.91 11.57
C GLY A 107 -9.91 -3.67 12.05
N ASP A 108 -9.22 -2.64 12.55
CA ASP A 108 -9.83 -1.41 13.04
C ASP A 108 -10.20 -0.43 11.91
N PHE A 109 -9.80 -0.72 10.66
CA PHE A 109 -10.01 0.14 9.50
C PHE A 109 -10.93 -0.52 8.49
N VAL A 110 -11.91 0.23 7.97
CA VAL A 110 -12.78 -0.24 6.88
C VAL A 110 -11.93 -0.69 5.70
N GLY A 111 -12.14 -1.93 5.25
CA GLY A 111 -11.36 -2.58 4.19
C GLY A 111 -10.02 -3.17 4.62
N GLY A 112 -9.51 -2.81 5.80
CA GLY A 112 -8.26 -3.37 6.32
C GLY A 112 -8.36 -4.87 6.64
N ALA A 113 -9.55 -5.42 6.91
CA ALA A 113 -9.74 -6.86 7.08
C ALA A 113 -9.58 -7.67 5.77
N LYS A 114 -9.62 -7.02 4.60
CA LYS A 114 -9.58 -7.64 3.27
C LYS A 114 -8.35 -7.13 2.50
N PRO A 115 -7.18 -7.78 2.62
CA PRO A 115 -6.00 -7.37 1.87
C PRO A 115 -6.23 -7.54 0.36
N VAL A 116 -5.64 -6.67 -0.44
CA VAL A 116 -5.48 -6.93 -1.87
C VAL A 116 -4.62 -8.20 -2.03
N PRO A 117 -5.04 -9.17 -2.86
CA PRO A 117 -4.29 -10.42 -3.03
C PRO A 117 -2.87 -10.22 -3.59
N ALA A 118 -1.92 -11.01 -3.13
CA ALA A 118 -0.50 -10.87 -3.44
C ALA A 118 -0.17 -10.99 -4.94
N GLU A 119 -0.99 -11.70 -5.72
CA GLU A 119 -0.85 -11.81 -7.17
C GLU A 119 -0.98 -10.48 -7.91
N HIS A 120 -1.59 -9.46 -7.29
CA HIS A 120 -1.62 -8.12 -7.86
C HIS A 120 -0.29 -7.39 -7.73
N PHE A 121 0.58 -7.78 -6.80
CA PHE A 121 1.86 -7.11 -6.51
C PHE A 121 3.07 -7.85 -7.05
N ARG A 122 2.85 -8.82 -7.94
CA ARG A 122 3.88 -9.69 -8.49
C ARG A 122 3.87 -9.63 -10.00
N PRO A 123 5.02 -9.83 -10.66
CA PRO A 123 5.03 -10.01 -12.09
C PRO A 123 4.15 -11.23 -12.43
N THR A 124 3.27 -11.10 -13.41
CA THR A 124 2.57 -12.28 -13.94
C THR A 124 3.60 -13.17 -14.62
N ASP A 125 3.73 -14.42 -14.17
CA ASP A 125 4.55 -15.45 -14.81
C ASP A 125 4.31 -15.43 -16.32
N GLY A 126 5.27 -14.89 -17.06
CA GLY A 126 5.10 -14.54 -18.49
C GLY A 126 5.95 -13.37 -19.00
N ALA A 127 6.67 -12.63 -18.15
CA ALA A 127 7.66 -11.64 -18.58
C ALA A 127 9.09 -12.20 -18.53
N ASP A 128 9.29 -13.42 -19.05
CA ASP A 128 10.59 -13.84 -19.58
C ASP A 128 10.51 -13.73 -21.11
N GLN A 129 11.02 -12.61 -21.64
CA GLN A 129 11.84 -12.52 -22.87
C GLN A 129 12.27 -11.08 -23.17
#